data_AF-A0A1H8X7S6-F1
#
_entry.id   AF-A0A1H8X7S6-F1
#
_cell.length_a   1.000
_cell.length_b   1.000
_cell.length_c   1.000
_cell.angle_alpha   90.00
_cell.angle_beta   90.00
_cell.angle_gamma   90.00
#
_symmetry.space_group_name_H-M   'P 1'
#
loop_
_entity.id
_entity.type
_entity.pdbx_description
1 polymer ?
#
loop_
_entity_poly.entity_id
_entity_poly.type
_entity_poly.pdbx_seq_one_letter_code
_entity_poly.pdbx_strand_id
1 'polypeptide(L)'
;MIKRLSIVASMLFLSCNNHRGVAITKQVEKIKPTKDQAERRRQSEAYCKTHYIPVYSNPNALFVDPELRATIRTKDEVTDRALALLYVGLKSEGIGQKDLDEINKNLDALSKLTPAERAYITNSRPTKQQTTDANWRYEDLHVMLWALGFIDSLTYPNQLCNVAQDAKLFRGLTGRQFKQRARLRTKKEILDQADLMLRLDWACVDARTKKQPAPGKLDSGVVYERHYALNWLINYMNQGWDDITTDT
;
A
#
# COMPACT_ATOMS: atom_id res chain seq x y z
N MET A 1 -7.93 45.69 25.42
CA MET A 1 -6.83 45.33 24.50
C MET A 1 -5.93 44.33 25.24
N ILE A 2 -6.24 43.03 25.17
CA ILE A 2 -5.62 41.98 25.99
C ILE A 2 -4.71 41.17 25.08
N LYS A 3 -3.39 41.28 25.27
CA LYS A 3 -2.38 40.45 24.62
C LYS A 3 -2.37 39.08 25.31
N ARG A 4 -2.66 38.01 24.58
CA ARG A 4 -2.50 36.63 25.05
C ARG A 4 -1.10 36.11 24.73
N LEU A 5 -0.47 35.59 25.76
CA LEU A 5 0.81 34.88 25.79
C LEU A 5 0.71 33.58 24.97
N SER A 6 1.63 33.38 24.03
CA SER A 6 1.84 32.09 23.36
C SER A 6 2.96 31.35 24.08
N ILE A 7 2.64 30.20 24.67
CA ILE A 7 3.64 29.28 25.24
C ILE A 7 4.15 28.39 24.12
N VAL A 8 5.43 28.56 23.79
CA VAL A 8 6.19 27.71 22.88
C VAL A 8 6.76 26.54 23.69
N ALA A 9 6.31 25.33 23.42
CA ALA A 9 6.99 24.12 23.91
C ALA A 9 7.89 23.59 22.79
N SER A 10 9.16 23.98 22.85
CA SER A 10 10.23 23.46 22.01
C SER A 10 10.64 22.07 22.52
N MET A 11 10.35 21.01 21.75
CA MET A 11 11.14 19.77 21.83
C MET A 11 12.13 19.76 20.66
N LEU A 12 13.40 19.89 21.03
CA LEU A 12 14.55 19.70 20.15
C LEU A 12 14.64 18.23 19.72
N PHE A 13 14.57 17.99 18.42
CA PHE A 13 15.37 16.94 17.79
C PHE A 13 16.18 17.58 16.67
N LEU A 14 17.48 17.76 16.94
CA LEU A 14 18.48 17.96 15.91
C LEU A 14 18.68 16.62 15.18
N SER A 15 18.29 16.58 13.91
CA SER A 15 19.08 15.91 12.89
C SER A 15 18.91 16.68 11.59
N CYS A 16 19.96 17.40 11.21
CA CYS A 16 20.05 18.09 9.94
C CYS A 16 20.16 17.03 8.84
N ASN A 17 19.18 16.97 7.95
CA ASN A 17 19.48 16.65 6.55
C ASN A 17 18.80 17.66 5.64
N ASN A 18 19.64 18.37 4.91
CA ASN A 18 19.33 19.56 4.16
C ASN A 18 18.89 19.17 2.74
N HIS A 19 17.62 18.82 2.56
CA HIS A 19 16.99 18.86 1.25
C HIS A 19 15.90 19.93 1.26
N ARG A 20 16.29 21.15 0.88
CA ARG A 20 15.34 22.18 0.43
C ARG A 20 14.77 21.77 -0.92
N GLY A 21 13.92 20.75 -0.93
CA GLY A 21 12.91 20.62 -1.96
C GLY A 21 11.90 21.73 -1.73
N VAL A 22 11.78 22.66 -2.67
CA VAL A 22 10.66 23.61 -2.68
C VAL A 22 9.39 22.75 -2.68
N ALA A 23 8.63 22.79 -1.59
CA ALA A 23 7.31 22.18 -1.53
C ALA A 23 6.43 22.95 -2.53
N ILE A 24 6.41 22.49 -3.77
CA ILE A 24 5.46 22.97 -4.78
C ILE A 24 4.11 22.40 -4.35
N THR A 25 3.44 23.10 -3.44
CA THR A 25 2.02 22.93 -3.17
C THR A 25 1.28 23.41 -4.42
N LYS A 26 1.24 22.57 -5.46
CA LYS A 26 0.13 22.64 -6.41
C LYS A 26 -1.13 22.55 -5.55
N GLN A 27 -2.06 23.48 -5.70
CA GLN A 27 -3.37 23.35 -5.05
C GLN A 27 -4.00 22.05 -5.55
N VAL A 28 -3.91 20.98 -4.75
CA VAL A 28 -4.43 19.63 -5.05
C VAL A 28 -5.96 19.66 -5.23
N GLU A 29 -6.59 20.79 -4.90
CA GLU A 29 -8.02 21.02 -4.88
C GLU A 29 -8.61 21.62 -6.18
N LYS A 30 -7.79 21.93 -7.20
CA LYS A 30 -8.25 22.55 -8.46
C LYS A 30 -7.76 21.81 -9.71
N ILE A 31 -7.86 20.49 -9.68
CA ILE A 31 -7.49 19.63 -10.81
C ILE A 31 -8.63 19.63 -11.82
N LYS A 32 -8.33 19.88 -13.10
CA LYS A 32 -9.24 19.57 -14.21
C LYS A 32 -8.97 18.13 -14.65
N PRO A 33 -9.84 17.15 -14.31
CA PRO A 33 -9.57 15.76 -14.61
C PRO A 33 -9.62 15.49 -16.12
N THR A 34 -8.80 14.54 -16.55
CA THR A 34 -8.95 13.88 -17.85
C THR A 34 -10.22 13.02 -17.87
N LYS A 35 -10.61 12.54 -19.06
CA LYS A 35 -11.82 11.70 -19.20
C LYS A 35 -11.71 10.39 -18.40
N ASP A 36 -10.55 9.73 -18.43
CA ASP A 36 -10.32 8.48 -17.69
C ASP A 36 -10.29 8.70 -16.18
N GLN A 37 -9.70 9.80 -15.69
CA GLN A 37 -9.75 10.14 -14.26
C GLN A 37 -11.17 10.42 -13.78
N ALA A 38 -11.96 11.18 -14.55
CA ALA A 38 -13.34 11.48 -14.20
C ALA A 38 -14.22 10.22 -14.18
N GLU A 39 -14.02 9.32 -15.16
CA GLU A 39 -14.75 8.07 -15.24
C GLU A 39 -14.37 7.11 -14.09
N ARG A 40 -13.08 6.92 -13.80
CA ARG A 40 -12.63 6.14 -12.64
C ARG A 40 -13.23 6.65 -11.34
N ARG A 41 -13.12 7.95 -11.09
CA ARG A 41 -13.71 8.60 -9.92
C ARG A 41 -15.20 8.29 -9.79
N ARG A 42 -15.95 8.42 -10.89
CA ARG A 42 -17.40 8.17 -10.92
C ARG A 42 -17.72 6.72 -10.54
N GLN A 43 -16.97 5.76 -11.06
CA GLN A 43 -17.13 4.33 -10.74
C GLN A 43 -16.82 4.05 -9.26
N SER A 44 -15.68 4.55 -8.76
CA SER A 44 -15.28 4.38 -7.37
C SER A 44 -16.26 5.03 -6.38
N GLU A 45 -16.75 6.24 -6.68
CA GLU A 45 -17.74 6.91 -5.84
C GLU A 45 -19.11 6.22 -5.88
N ALA A 46 -19.50 5.63 -7.01
CA ALA A 46 -20.70 4.80 -7.08
C ALA A 46 -20.56 3.57 -6.17
N TYR A 47 -19.41 2.90 -6.18
CA TYR A 47 -19.09 1.81 -5.26
C TYR A 47 -19.13 2.26 -3.79
N CYS A 48 -18.52 3.39 -3.44
CA CYS A 48 -18.59 3.93 -2.08
C CYS A 48 -20.04 4.13 -1.63
N LYS A 49 -20.91 4.67 -2.50
CA LYS A 49 -22.33 4.89 -2.20
C LYS A 49 -23.10 3.60 -1.97
N THR A 50 -22.83 2.53 -2.73
CA THR A 50 -23.49 1.23 -2.49
C THR A 50 -23.12 0.60 -1.14
N HIS A 51 -21.99 1.02 -0.55
CA HIS A 51 -21.52 0.57 0.76
C HIS A 51 -21.71 1.59 1.88
N TYR A 52 -22.47 2.67 1.64
CA TYR A 52 -22.71 3.75 2.61
C TYR A 52 -21.42 4.44 3.11
N ILE A 53 -20.43 4.55 2.23
CA ILE A 53 -19.15 5.19 2.51
C ILE A 53 -19.22 6.64 2.00
N PRO A 54 -18.87 7.64 2.83
CA PRO A 54 -18.84 9.03 2.41
C PRO A 54 -17.79 9.23 1.31
N VAL A 55 -17.99 10.24 0.46
CA VAL A 55 -17.05 10.63 -0.59
C VAL A 55 -16.61 12.07 -0.38
N TYR A 56 -15.39 12.39 -0.80
CA TYR A 56 -14.86 13.74 -0.65
C TYR A 56 -15.66 14.75 -1.48
N SER A 57 -16.07 15.85 -0.85
CA SER A 57 -17.05 16.79 -1.42
C SER A 57 -16.52 17.61 -2.60
N ASN A 58 -15.20 17.85 -2.68
CA ASN A 58 -14.61 18.59 -3.80
C ASN A 58 -14.46 17.68 -5.04
N PRO A 59 -15.16 17.97 -6.15
CA PRO A 59 -15.08 17.18 -7.38
C PRO A 59 -13.77 17.36 -8.15
N ASN A 60 -12.93 18.34 -7.77
CA ASN A 60 -11.70 18.71 -8.46
C ASN A 60 -10.42 18.33 -7.67
N ALA A 61 -10.52 17.33 -6.79
CA ALA A 61 -9.43 16.84 -5.93
C ALA A 61 -9.35 15.31 -5.90
N LEU A 62 -8.31 14.76 -5.25
CA LEU A 62 -8.12 13.31 -5.02
C LEU A 62 -8.21 12.48 -6.31
N PHE A 63 -7.30 12.76 -7.24
CA PHE A 63 -7.18 12.02 -8.49
C PHE A 63 -5.87 11.26 -8.54
N VAL A 64 -5.95 9.97 -8.84
CA VAL A 64 -4.82 9.18 -9.35
C VAL A 64 -4.43 9.71 -10.73
N ASP A 65 -3.15 9.67 -11.08
CA ASP A 65 -2.64 10.14 -12.38
C ASP A 65 -3.39 9.53 -13.58
N PRO A 66 -3.56 10.30 -14.68
CA PRO A 66 -4.23 9.80 -15.86
C PRO A 66 -3.44 8.67 -16.51
N GLU A 67 -4.12 7.75 -17.20
CA GLU A 67 -3.52 6.54 -17.78
C GLU A 67 -2.34 6.84 -18.73
N LEU A 68 -2.43 7.95 -19.46
CA LEU A 68 -1.38 8.42 -20.37
C LEU A 68 -0.08 8.82 -19.64
N ARG A 69 -0.16 9.26 -18.38
CA ARG A 69 1.00 9.72 -17.58
C ARG A 69 1.45 8.72 -16.54
N ALA A 70 0.54 7.91 -16.02
CA ALA A 70 0.84 6.93 -15.00
C ALA A 70 1.82 5.87 -15.52
N THR A 71 2.79 5.52 -14.69
CA THR A 71 3.76 4.44 -14.95
C THR A 71 3.53 3.35 -13.92
N ILE A 72 3.29 2.13 -14.36
CA ILE A 72 3.10 0.99 -13.46
C ILE A 72 4.44 0.28 -13.28
N ARG A 73 4.72 -0.19 -12.07
CA ARG A 73 5.83 -1.10 -11.79
C ARG A 73 5.79 -2.29 -12.76
N THR A 74 6.94 -2.67 -13.27
CA THR A 74 7.07 -3.77 -14.21
C THR A 74 6.67 -5.09 -13.55
N LYS A 75 6.30 -6.09 -14.36
CA LYS A 75 5.98 -7.44 -13.85
C LYS A 75 7.11 -8.01 -12.99
N ASP A 76 8.35 -7.68 -13.34
CA ASP A 76 9.55 -8.12 -12.66
C ASP A 76 9.64 -7.50 -11.26
N GLU A 77 9.50 -6.18 -11.15
CA GLU A 77 9.47 -5.48 -9.86
C GLU A 77 8.36 -6.00 -8.96
N VAL A 78 7.14 -6.15 -9.49
CA VAL A 78 5.97 -6.62 -8.72
C VAL A 78 6.16 -8.06 -8.25
N THR A 79 6.74 -8.91 -9.11
CA THR A 79 7.09 -10.28 -8.72
C THR A 79 8.12 -10.30 -7.61
N ASP A 80 9.18 -9.50 -7.72
CA ASP A 80 10.25 -9.49 -6.73
C ASP A 80 9.75 -8.97 -5.38
N ARG A 81 8.88 -7.96 -5.39
CA ARG A 81 8.22 -7.48 -4.18
C ARG A 81 7.32 -8.55 -3.56
N ALA A 82 6.51 -9.27 -4.33
CA ALA A 82 5.68 -10.36 -3.80
C ALA A 82 6.51 -11.43 -3.08
N LEU A 83 7.65 -11.82 -3.65
CA LEU A 83 8.55 -12.83 -3.06
C LEU A 83 9.17 -12.35 -1.73
N ALA A 84 9.54 -11.07 -1.66
CA ALA A 84 10.05 -10.46 -0.44
C ALA A 84 8.98 -10.35 0.66
N LEU A 85 7.78 -9.88 0.31
CA LEU A 85 6.68 -9.72 1.27
C LEU A 85 6.21 -11.06 1.85
N LEU A 86 6.20 -12.12 1.04
CA LEU A 86 5.95 -13.47 1.55
C LEU A 86 6.97 -13.87 2.62
N TYR A 87 8.27 -13.62 2.37
CA TYR A 87 9.33 -13.96 3.31
C TYR A 87 9.20 -13.16 4.62
N VAL A 88 8.92 -11.85 4.51
CA VAL A 88 8.70 -10.96 5.66
C VAL A 88 7.50 -11.41 6.50
N GLY A 89 6.37 -11.70 5.84
CA GLY A 89 5.19 -12.24 6.49
C GLY A 89 5.47 -13.55 7.22
N LEU A 90 6.13 -14.52 6.56
CA LEU A 90 6.45 -15.81 7.18
C LEU A 90 7.41 -15.67 8.36
N LYS A 91 8.37 -14.74 8.31
CA LYS A 91 9.22 -14.43 9.46
C LYS A 91 8.40 -13.90 10.64
N SER A 92 7.38 -13.07 10.37
CA SER A 92 6.52 -12.51 11.41
C SER A 92 5.72 -13.57 12.18
N GLU A 93 5.39 -14.69 11.53
CA GLU A 93 4.68 -15.82 12.13
C GLU A 93 5.58 -16.73 12.98
N GLY A 94 6.89 -16.44 13.03
CA GLY A 94 7.85 -17.25 13.79
C GLY A 94 8.22 -18.58 13.12
N ILE A 95 8.07 -18.68 11.79
CA ILE A 95 8.53 -19.83 11.01
C ILE A 95 10.02 -20.11 11.30
N GLY A 96 10.37 -21.38 11.45
CA GLY A 96 11.72 -21.81 11.79
C GLY A 96 12.74 -21.41 10.74
N GLN A 97 13.98 -21.12 11.17
CA GLN A 97 15.04 -20.64 10.27
C GLN A 97 15.32 -21.62 9.13
N LYS A 98 15.26 -22.93 9.38
CA LYS A 98 15.45 -23.98 8.37
C LYS A 98 14.42 -23.85 7.22
N ASP A 99 13.16 -23.62 7.54
CA ASP A 99 12.09 -23.50 6.55
C ASP A 99 12.23 -22.18 5.77
N LEU A 100 12.59 -21.09 6.45
CA LEU A 100 12.92 -19.81 5.82
C LEU A 100 14.11 -19.93 4.86
N ASP A 101 15.16 -20.66 5.24
CA ASP A 101 16.33 -20.89 4.39
C ASP A 101 15.95 -21.69 3.13
N GLU A 102 15.06 -22.68 3.25
CA GLU A 102 14.52 -23.43 2.11
C GLU A 102 13.67 -22.55 1.20
N ILE A 103 12.79 -21.71 1.77
CA ILE A 103 12.01 -20.73 1.02
C ILE A 103 12.94 -19.78 0.26
N ASN A 104 13.97 -19.24 0.93
CA ASN A 104 14.93 -18.35 0.29
C ASN A 104 15.71 -19.07 -0.82
N LYS A 105 16.12 -20.33 -0.61
CA LYS A 105 16.81 -21.11 -1.65
C LYS A 105 15.95 -21.27 -2.92
N ASN A 106 14.65 -21.42 -2.78
CA ASN A 106 13.73 -21.59 -3.91
C ASN A 106 13.33 -20.26 -4.56
N LEU A 107 13.06 -19.24 -3.76
CA LEU A 107 12.47 -17.98 -4.21
C LEU A 107 13.48 -16.84 -4.38
N ASP A 108 14.68 -16.98 -3.81
CA ASP A 108 15.70 -15.94 -3.72
C ASP A 108 15.13 -14.66 -3.08
N ALA A 109 14.34 -14.81 -2.00
CA ALA A 109 13.59 -13.70 -1.41
C ALA A 109 14.49 -12.67 -0.70
N LEU A 110 15.60 -13.11 -0.09
CA LEU A 110 16.51 -12.24 0.66
C LEU A 110 17.22 -11.20 -0.22
N SER A 111 17.43 -11.48 -1.51
CA SER A 111 18.03 -10.54 -2.47
C SER A 111 17.08 -9.39 -2.84
N LYS A 112 15.78 -9.57 -2.58
CA LYS A 112 14.68 -8.67 -2.97
C LYS A 112 14.21 -7.77 -1.82
N LEU A 113 14.72 -8.01 -0.61
CA LEU A 113 14.36 -7.23 0.57
C LEU A 113 14.86 -5.79 0.47
N THR A 114 14.02 -4.87 0.92
CA THR A 114 14.40 -3.47 1.15
C THR A 114 15.34 -3.34 2.35
N PRO A 115 15.99 -2.17 2.55
CA PRO A 115 16.76 -1.90 3.75
C PRO A 115 15.96 -2.10 5.05
N ALA A 116 14.72 -1.60 5.14
CA ALA A 116 13.90 -1.72 6.35
C ALA A 116 13.51 -3.18 6.62
N GLU A 117 13.08 -3.92 5.59
CA GLU A 117 12.75 -5.34 5.70
C GLU A 117 13.98 -6.15 6.13
N ARG A 118 15.15 -5.88 5.54
CA ARG A 118 16.41 -6.55 5.91
C ARG A 118 16.76 -6.31 7.37
N ALA A 119 16.61 -5.07 7.84
CA ALA A 119 16.85 -4.72 9.23
C ALA A 119 15.93 -5.49 10.19
N TYR A 120 14.65 -5.70 9.81
CA TYR A 120 13.73 -6.53 10.58
C TYR A 120 14.16 -8.00 10.58
N ILE A 121 14.44 -8.58 9.42
CA ILE A 121 14.79 -10.00 9.26
C ILE A 121 16.06 -10.38 10.04
N THR A 122 17.06 -9.50 10.06
CA THR A 122 18.34 -9.76 10.76
C THR A 122 18.32 -9.35 12.24
N ASN A 123 17.24 -8.75 12.72
CA ASN A 123 17.11 -8.41 14.13
C ASN A 123 16.85 -9.68 14.94
N SER A 124 17.73 -9.99 15.89
CA SER A 124 17.58 -11.15 16.79
C SER A 124 16.49 -10.96 17.85
N ARG A 125 16.03 -9.72 18.07
CA ARG A 125 15.01 -9.35 19.06
C ARG A 125 14.12 -8.22 18.50
N PRO A 126 13.31 -8.48 17.45
CA PRO A 126 12.36 -7.48 16.97
C PRO A 126 11.33 -7.15 18.05
N THR A 127 10.89 -5.90 18.07
CA THR A 127 9.79 -5.50 18.97
C THR A 127 8.49 -6.13 18.50
N LYS A 128 7.50 -6.21 19.41
CA LYS A 128 6.15 -6.68 19.05
C LYS A 128 5.56 -5.87 17.91
N GLN A 129 5.73 -4.53 17.93
CA GLN A 129 5.22 -3.67 16.87
C GLN A 129 5.88 -3.98 15.52
N GLN A 130 7.20 -4.14 15.48
CA GLN A 130 7.91 -4.52 14.24
C GLN A 130 7.40 -5.85 13.66
N THR A 131 7.10 -6.83 14.52
CA THR A 131 6.51 -8.10 14.09
C THR A 131 5.08 -7.93 13.60
N THR A 132 4.27 -7.09 14.26
CA THR A 132 2.92 -6.75 13.78
C THR A 132 2.97 -6.06 12.41
N ASP A 133 3.86 -5.08 12.22
CA ASP A 133 4.02 -4.35 10.96
C ASP A 133 4.47 -5.30 9.83
N ALA A 134 5.38 -6.22 10.14
CA ALA A 134 5.80 -7.28 9.22
C ALA A 134 4.66 -8.26 8.88
N ASN A 135 3.75 -8.52 9.81
CA ASN A 135 2.59 -9.38 9.57
C ASN A 135 1.57 -8.72 8.64
N TRP A 136 1.35 -7.41 8.79
CA TRP A 136 0.48 -6.63 7.90
C TRP A 136 0.91 -6.67 6.43
N ARG A 137 2.20 -6.94 6.14
CA ARG A 137 2.71 -7.14 4.77
C ARG A 137 2.03 -8.28 4.01
N TYR A 138 1.25 -9.14 4.67
CA TYR A 138 0.38 -10.09 3.96
C TYR A 138 -0.74 -9.42 3.16
N GLU A 139 -1.29 -8.29 3.61
CA GLU A 139 -2.26 -7.51 2.80
C GLU A 139 -1.58 -6.92 1.56
N ASP A 140 -0.35 -6.43 1.72
CA ASP A 140 0.44 -5.95 0.60
C ASP A 140 0.73 -7.08 -0.41
N LEU A 141 1.11 -8.25 0.10
CA LEU A 141 1.31 -9.44 -0.71
C LEU A 141 0.03 -9.80 -1.48
N HIS A 142 -1.13 -9.75 -0.82
CA HIS A 142 -2.43 -10.01 -1.43
C HIS A 142 -2.68 -9.07 -2.63
N VAL A 143 -2.33 -7.78 -2.49
CA VAL A 143 -2.38 -6.81 -3.59
C VAL A 143 -1.40 -7.16 -4.70
N MET A 144 -0.17 -7.58 -4.40
CA MET A 144 0.77 -8.00 -5.44
C MET A 144 0.27 -9.24 -6.19
N LEU A 145 -0.31 -10.22 -5.49
CA LEU A 145 -0.87 -11.44 -6.07
C LEU A 145 -2.07 -11.14 -6.97
N TRP A 146 -2.92 -10.19 -6.55
CA TRP A 146 -3.92 -9.61 -7.42
C TRP A 146 -3.25 -8.91 -8.60
N ALA A 147 -2.31 -7.99 -8.44
CA ALA A 147 -1.69 -7.31 -9.58
C ALA A 147 -1.05 -8.30 -10.59
N LEU A 148 -0.50 -9.42 -10.12
CA LEU A 148 0.14 -10.48 -10.92
C LEU A 148 -0.81 -11.53 -11.51
N GLY A 149 -2.12 -11.41 -11.34
CA GLY A 149 -3.08 -12.30 -12.00
C GLY A 149 -3.34 -13.62 -11.27
N PHE A 150 -2.85 -13.81 -10.04
CA PHE A 150 -3.11 -15.02 -9.27
C PHE A 150 -4.43 -14.97 -8.49
N ILE A 151 -4.91 -13.76 -8.20
CA ILE A 151 -6.16 -13.50 -7.50
C ILE A 151 -7.06 -12.69 -8.44
N ASP A 152 -8.33 -13.09 -8.58
CA ASP A 152 -9.27 -12.50 -9.53
C ASP A 152 -9.75 -11.10 -9.11
N SER A 153 -9.95 -10.89 -7.82
CA SER A 153 -10.44 -9.63 -7.27
C SER A 153 -9.98 -9.41 -5.84
N LEU A 154 -9.71 -8.16 -5.47
CA LEU A 154 -9.60 -7.76 -4.07
C LEU A 154 -10.99 -7.69 -3.46
N THR A 155 -11.26 -8.50 -2.43
CA THR A 155 -12.54 -8.50 -1.73
C THR A 155 -12.78 -7.19 -0.98
N TYR A 156 -14.03 -6.92 -0.61
CA TYR A 156 -14.36 -5.76 0.22
C TYR A 156 -13.48 -5.74 1.49
N PRO A 157 -12.79 -4.63 1.81
CA PRO A 157 -11.75 -4.62 2.84
C PRO A 157 -12.35 -4.43 4.25
N ASN A 158 -13.23 -5.35 4.64
CA ASN A 158 -13.75 -5.46 6.01
C ASN A 158 -13.14 -6.63 6.81
N GLN A 159 -12.25 -7.39 6.16
CA GLN A 159 -11.62 -8.58 6.69
C GLN A 159 -10.22 -8.71 6.10
N LEU A 160 -9.35 -9.38 6.85
CA LEU A 160 -8.01 -9.75 6.43
C LEU A 160 -8.05 -10.72 5.24
N CYS A 161 -7.00 -10.68 4.43
CA CYS A 161 -6.70 -11.63 3.37
C CYS A 161 -6.52 -13.04 3.95
N ASN A 162 -6.71 -14.04 3.09
CA ASN A 162 -6.49 -15.42 3.47
C ASN A 162 -5.01 -15.78 3.27
N VAL A 163 -4.20 -15.47 4.30
CA VAL A 163 -2.75 -15.72 4.32
C VAL A 163 -2.39 -17.14 3.87
N ALA A 164 -3.15 -18.14 4.33
CA ALA A 164 -2.89 -19.54 3.99
C ALA A 164 -3.19 -19.86 2.51
N GLN A 165 -4.18 -19.21 1.89
CA GLN A 165 -4.45 -19.37 0.46
C GLN A 165 -3.40 -18.65 -0.37
N ASP A 166 -3.00 -17.45 0.03
CA ASP A 166 -2.01 -16.64 -0.67
C ASP A 166 -0.62 -17.29 -0.63
N ALA A 167 -0.18 -17.77 0.53
CA ALA A 167 1.10 -18.46 0.68
C ALA A 167 1.17 -19.77 -0.12
N LYS A 168 0.04 -20.47 -0.30
CA LYS A 168 -0.03 -21.72 -1.09
C LYS A 168 0.32 -21.49 -2.57
N LEU A 169 0.14 -20.29 -3.11
CA LEU A 169 0.45 -19.97 -4.50
C LEU A 169 1.94 -20.09 -4.83
N PHE A 170 2.82 -20.02 -3.83
CA PHE A 170 4.26 -20.15 -3.96
C PHE A 170 4.77 -21.59 -3.80
N ARG A 171 3.92 -22.50 -3.30
CA ARG A 171 4.35 -23.84 -2.90
C ARG A 171 4.88 -24.64 -4.09
N GLY A 172 6.08 -25.17 -3.95
CA GLY A 172 6.74 -26.00 -4.97
C GLY A 172 7.22 -25.22 -6.20
N LEU A 173 7.25 -23.89 -6.13
CA LEU A 173 7.77 -23.04 -7.19
C LEU A 173 9.11 -22.44 -6.82
N THR A 174 9.97 -22.32 -7.81
CA THR A 174 11.09 -21.37 -7.77
C THR A 174 10.59 -19.96 -8.08
N GLY A 175 11.35 -18.93 -7.68
CA GLY A 175 11.03 -17.54 -8.02
C GLY A 175 10.88 -17.32 -9.54
N ARG A 176 11.69 -18.03 -10.35
CA ARG A 176 11.58 -18.03 -11.82
C ARG A 176 10.25 -18.62 -12.31
N GLN A 177 9.84 -19.76 -11.77
CA GLN A 177 8.58 -20.40 -12.17
C GLN A 177 7.37 -19.55 -11.75
N PHE A 178 7.41 -18.96 -10.56
CA PHE A 178 6.37 -18.03 -10.12
C PHE A 178 6.24 -16.83 -11.08
N LYS A 179 7.36 -16.20 -11.44
CA LYS A 179 7.43 -15.11 -12.42
C LYS A 179 6.91 -15.47 -13.81
N GLN A 180 7.16 -16.70 -14.27
CA GLN A 180 6.67 -17.19 -15.55
C GLN A 180 5.14 -17.36 -15.56
N ARG A 181 4.56 -17.73 -14.41
CA ARG A 181 3.10 -17.89 -14.25
C ARG A 181 2.38 -16.55 -14.08
N ALA A 182 3.07 -15.53 -13.58
CA ALA A 182 2.52 -14.21 -13.35
C ALA A 182 2.08 -13.51 -14.66
N ARG A 183 0.92 -12.87 -14.59
CA ARG A 183 0.31 -12.04 -15.63
C ARG A 183 -0.07 -10.70 -15.03
N LEU A 184 0.79 -9.70 -15.21
CA LEU A 184 0.53 -8.36 -14.71
C LEU A 184 -0.76 -7.81 -15.33
N ARG A 185 -1.68 -7.36 -14.48
CA ARG A 185 -2.93 -6.70 -14.87
C ARG A 185 -2.67 -5.44 -15.69
N THR A 186 -3.68 -5.03 -16.45
CA THR A 186 -3.57 -3.84 -17.29
C THR A 186 -3.38 -2.59 -16.42
N LYS A 187 -2.76 -1.57 -17.02
CA LYS A 187 -2.61 -0.25 -16.38
C LYS A 187 -3.97 0.29 -15.92
N LYS A 188 -5.01 0.14 -16.74
CA LYS A 188 -6.36 0.57 -16.41
C LYS A 188 -6.88 -0.11 -15.14
N GLU A 189 -6.83 -1.44 -15.06
CA GLU A 189 -7.31 -2.19 -13.89
C GLU A 189 -6.59 -1.77 -12.60
N ILE A 190 -5.27 -1.57 -12.66
CA ILE A 190 -4.47 -1.15 -11.51
C ILE A 190 -4.83 0.26 -11.06
N LEU A 191 -5.00 1.20 -12.00
CA LEU A 191 -5.39 2.57 -11.68
C LEU A 191 -6.84 2.68 -11.18
N ASP A 192 -7.76 1.87 -11.72
CA ASP A 192 -9.15 1.77 -11.24
C ASP A 192 -9.15 1.34 -9.76
N GLN A 193 -8.36 0.31 -9.41
CA GLN A 193 -8.28 -0.20 -8.05
C GLN A 193 -7.58 0.79 -7.09
N ALA A 194 -6.52 1.47 -7.56
CA ALA A 194 -5.85 2.52 -6.79
C ALA A 194 -6.81 3.69 -6.50
N ASP A 195 -7.62 4.09 -7.48
CA ASP A 195 -8.60 5.18 -7.33
C ASP A 195 -9.72 4.82 -6.33
N LEU A 196 -10.16 3.56 -6.33
CA LEU A 196 -11.09 3.05 -5.32
C LEU A 196 -10.46 3.07 -3.92
N MET A 197 -9.27 2.50 -3.77
CA MET A 197 -8.62 2.39 -2.46
C MET A 197 -8.28 3.76 -1.87
N LEU A 198 -7.86 4.73 -2.69
CA LEU A 198 -7.67 6.13 -2.30
C LEU A 198 -8.92 6.70 -1.61
N ARG A 199 -10.11 6.41 -2.13
CA ARG A 199 -11.39 6.90 -1.57
C ARG A 199 -11.78 6.19 -0.30
N LEU A 200 -11.54 4.88 -0.22
CA LEU A 200 -11.78 4.11 0.98
C LEU A 200 -10.88 4.59 2.11
N ASP A 201 -9.59 4.83 1.82
CA ASP A 201 -8.62 5.31 2.80
C ASP A 201 -8.96 6.73 3.27
N TRP A 202 -9.29 7.64 2.34
CA TRP A 202 -9.80 8.96 2.69
C TRP A 202 -10.97 8.89 3.67
N ALA A 203 -11.95 8.01 3.41
CA ALA A 203 -13.13 7.86 4.27
C ALA A 203 -12.77 7.30 5.67
N CYS A 204 -11.81 6.38 5.74
CA CYS A 204 -11.26 5.89 7.01
C CYS A 204 -10.54 7.00 7.78
N VAL A 205 -9.71 7.80 7.10
CA VAL A 205 -8.99 8.94 7.70
C VAL A 205 -9.97 10.01 8.20
N ASP A 206 -10.95 10.40 7.38
CA ASP A 206 -11.98 11.37 7.75
C ASP A 206 -12.74 10.93 9.01
N ALA A 207 -13.22 9.67 9.05
CA ALA A 207 -13.89 9.12 10.24
C ALA A 207 -12.97 9.15 11.48
N ARG A 208 -11.70 8.77 11.34
CA ARG A 208 -10.72 8.82 12.43
C ARG A 208 -10.51 10.24 12.95
N THR A 209 -10.41 11.25 12.09
CA THR A 209 -10.27 12.67 12.52
C THR A 209 -11.49 13.16 13.29
N LYS A 210 -12.67 12.63 12.96
CA LYS A 210 -13.94 12.90 13.65
C LYS A 210 -14.21 12.00 14.86
N LYS A 211 -13.27 11.11 15.21
CA LYS A 211 -13.41 10.11 16.28
C LYS A 211 -14.64 9.20 16.08
N GLN A 212 -14.92 8.85 14.83
CA GLN A 212 -16.00 7.96 14.42
C GLN A 212 -15.44 6.59 14.01
N PRO A 213 -16.24 5.51 14.09
CA PRO A 213 -15.84 4.22 13.52
C PRO A 213 -15.67 4.33 12.00
N ALA A 214 -14.83 3.47 11.43
CA ALA A 214 -14.67 3.38 9.98
C ALA A 214 -16.03 3.13 9.30
N PRO A 215 -16.36 3.87 8.22
CA PRO A 215 -17.65 3.74 7.56
C PRO A 215 -17.76 2.40 6.84
N GLY A 216 -18.98 1.96 6.54
CA GLY A 216 -19.21 0.73 5.76
C GLY A 216 -18.72 -0.58 6.40
N LYS A 217 -18.26 -0.56 7.66
CA LYS A 217 -17.54 -1.67 8.32
C LYS A 217 -16.17 -1.96 7.71
N LEU A 218 -15.54 -0.98 7.08
CA LEU A 218 -14.16 -1.09 6.60
C LEU A 218 -13.23 -1.42 7.78
N ASP A 219 -12.22 -2.25 7.52
CA ASP A 219 -11.07 -2.38 8.38
C ASP A 219 -10.02 -1.35 7.93
N SER A 220 -9.74 -0.35 8.78
CA SER A 220 -8.80 0.72 8.43
C SER A 220 -7.38 0.22 8.20
N GLY A 221 -6.96 -0.88 8.84
CA GLY A 221 -5.64 -1.47 8.63
C GLY A 221 -5.53 -2.11 7.24
N VAL A 222 -6.53 -2.92 6.87
CA VAL A 222 -6.61 -3.52 5.53
C VAL A 222 -6.63 -2.45 4.44
N VAL A 223 -7.44 -1.41 4.62
CA VAL A 223 -7.53 -0.30 3.66
C VAL A 223 -6.18 0.42 3.51
N TYR A 224 -5.51 0.70 4.64
CA TYR A 224 -4.21 1.37 4.65
C TYR A 224 -3.13 0.56 3.92
N GLU A 225 -2.96 -0.72 4.25
CA GLU A 225 -1.94 -1.57 3.62
C GLU A 225 -2.22 -1.72 2.12
N ARG A 226 -3.48 -1.95 1.73
CA ARG A 226 -3.82 -2.04 0.31
C ARG A 226 -3.58 -0.72 -0.44
N HIS A 227 -3.82 0.43 0.20
CA HIS A 227 -3.50 1.74 -0.39
C HIS A 227 -1.99 1.91 -0.56
N TYR A 228 -1.20 1.55 0.45
CA TYR A 228 0.26 1.57 0.41
C TYR A 228 0.80 0.73 -0.76
N ALA A 229 0.37 -0.53 -0.85
CA ALA A 229 0.76 -1.42 -1.95
C ALA A 229 0.35 -0.88 -3.34
N LEU A 230 -0.86 -0.33 -3.47
CA LEU A 230 -1.34 0.25 -4.73
C LEU A 230 -0.55 1.51 -5.12
N ASN A 231 -0.21 2.38 -4.17
CA ASN A 231 0.62 3.56 -4.42
C ASN A 231 2.01 3.16 -4.93
N TRP A 232 2.60 2.11 -4.36
CA TRP A 232 3.86 1.56 -4.88
C TRP A 232 3.72 1.03 -6.31
N LEU A 233 2.65 0.28 -6.59
CA LEU A 233 2.37 -0.29 -7.91
C LEU A 233 2.25 0.78 -9.00
N ILE A 234 1.63 1.92 -8.70
CA ILE A 234 1.43 3.02 -9.66
C ILE A 234 2.60 4.01 -9.74
N ASN A 235 3.76 3.69 -9.12
CA ASN A 235 4.90 4.59 -8.97
C ASN A 235 4.51 5.97 -8.40
N TYR A 236 3.64 5.99 -7.39
CA TYR A 236 3.27 7.23 -6.73
C TYR A 236 4.51 7.96 -6.23
N MET A 237 4.68 9.22 -6.67
CA MET A 237 5.84 10.07 -6.40
C MET A 237 7.22 9.44 -6.70
N ASN A 238 7.28 8.38 -7.52
CA ASN A 238 8.49 7.60 -7.79
C ASN A 238 9.19 7.10 -6.50
N GLN A 239 8.43 6.84 -5.44
CA GLN A 239 8.96 6.39 -4.16
C GLN A 239 9.39 4.91 -4.18
N GLY A 240 10.46 4.62 -3.44
CA GLY A 240 10.82 3.24 -3.10
C GLY A 240 9.81 2.64 -2.12
N TRP A 241 9.81 1.32 -1.96
CA TRP A 241 8.86 0.63 -1.08
C TRP A 241 8.84 1.23 0.32
N ASP A 242 10.00 1.34 0.99
CA ASP A 242 10.12 1.86 2.36
C ASP A 242 9.66 3.33 2.53
N ASP A 243 9.50 4.07 1.43
CA ASP A 243 9.21 5.52 1.44
C ASP A 243 7.76 5.86 1.07
N ILE A 244 6.93 4.86 0.74
CA ILE A 244 5.57 5.11 0.27
C ILE A 244 4.73 5.80 1.34
N THR A 245 3.98 6.82 0.90
CA THR A 245 2.97 7.48 1.72
C THR A 245 1.56 7.22 1.19
N THR A 246 0.57 7.36 2.07
CA THR A 246 -0.86 7.19 1.78
C THR A 246 -1.62 8.46 2.17
N ASP A 247 -1.05 9.63 1.87
CA ASP A 247 -1.64 10.91 2.22
C ASP A 247 -3.00 11.08 1.52
N THR A 248 -4.06 11.34 2.30
CA THR A 248 -5.44 11.52 1.84
C THR A 248 -6.13 12.70 2.51
#